data_AF-A0A136KEB9-F1
#
_entry.id   AF-A0A136KEB9-F1
#
_cell.length_a   1.000
_cell.length_b   1.000
_cell.length_c   1.000
_cell.angle_alpha   90.00
_cell.angle_beta   90.00
_cell.angle_gamma   90.00
#
_symmetry.space_group_name_H-M   'P 1'
#
loop_
_entity.id
_entity.type
_entity.pdbx_description
1 polymer ?
#
loop_
_entity_poly.entity_id
_entity_poly.type
_entity_poly.pdbx_seq_one_letter_code
_entity_poly.pdbx_strand_id
1 'polypeptide(L)'
;MPTFTQEAIATKKKKDIKLVGVDMYIITDRGIPKFPDGEFGPFKCEFISNRGTKVWPGFVSPDLLMVNWYRCRFVATRDVQDAEINAFLDTLTRKGWWWSAAQKLWNYDGEAGFSKAY
;
A
#
# COMPACT_ATOMS: atom_id res chain seq x y z
N MET A 1 -6.13 31.26 -1.37
CA MET A 1 -5.75 29.99 -2.04
C MET A 1 -5.32 30.33 -3.45
N PRO A 2 -4.20 29.82 -3.97
CA PRO A 2 -3.85 30.09 -5.36
C PRO A 2 -4.84 29.33 -6.24
N THR A 3 -5.70 30.08 -6.94
CA THR A 3 -6.57 29.57 -8.00
C THR A 3 -5.73 29.51 -9.26
N PHE A 4 -5.50 28.32 -9.81
CA PHE A 4 -4.82 28.16 -11.07
C PHE A 4 -5.55 28.96 -12.17
N THR A 5 -4.80 29.64 -13.05
CA THR A 5 -5.38 30.33 -14.20
C THR A 5 -5.97 29.32 -15.19
N GLN A 6 -6.96 29.72 -15.98
CA GLN A 6 -7.55 28.87 -17.02
C GLN A 6 -6.49 28.37 -18.03
N GLU A 7 -5.47 29.18 -18.30
CA GLU A 7 -4.31 28.83 -19.13
C GLU A 7 -3.46 27.69 -18.52
N ALA A 8 -3.28 27.68 -17.20
CA ALA A 8 -2.56 26.61 -16.48
C ALA A 8 -3.36 25.30 -16.43
N ILE A 9 -4.69 25.36 -16.45
CA ILE A 9 -5.56 24.18 -16.56
C ILE A 9 -5.49 23.61 -17.98
N ALA A 10 -5.56 24.48 -19.00
CA ALA A 10 -5.58 24.10 -20.41
C ALA A 10 -4.28 23.46 -20.91
N THR A 11 -3.13 23.79 -20.31
CA THR A 11 -1.82 23.23 -20.66
C THR A 11 -1.49 21.91 -19.94
N LYS A 12 -2.32 21.47 -18.99
CA LYS A 12 -2.06 20.26 -18.21
C LYS A 12 -2.37 19.02 -19.07
N LYS A 13 -1.33 18.37 -19.59
CA LYS A 13 -1.45 17.07 -20.25
C LYS A 13 -2.17 16.09 -19.31
N LYS A 14 -3.27 15.49 -19.78
CA LYS A 14 -3.97 14.43 -19.06
C LYS A 14 -3.00 13.26 -18.90
N LYS A 15 -2.62 12.96 -17.66
CA LYS A 15 -1.82 11.78 -17.33
C LYS A 15 -2.71 10.55 -17.25
N ASP A 16 -2.17 9.40 -17.64
CA ASP A 16 -2.78 8.12 -17.29
C ASP A 16 -2.49 7.85 -15.80
N ILE A 17 -3.53 7.70 -14.99
CA ILE A 17 -3.41 7.48 -13.55
C ILE A 17 -4.09 6.16 -13.21
N LYS A 18 -3.30 5.18 -12.79
CA LYS A 18 -3.79 3.83 -12.46
C LYS A 18 -3.62 3.52 -11.00
N LEU A 19 -4.68 3.02 -10.37
CA LEU A 19 -4.64 2.39 -9.05
C LEU A 19 -3.96 1.03 -9.18
N VAL A 20 -2.87 0.81 -8.44
CA VAL A 20 -2.06 -0.41 -8.55
C VAL A 20 -1.88 -1.14 -7.22
N GLY A 21 -2.42 -0.64 -6.12
CA GLY A 21 -2.29 -1.30 -4.83
C GLY A 21 -2.64 -0.43 -3.63
N VAL A 22 -2.27 -0.92 -2.45
CA VAL A 22 -2.45 -0.23 -1.17
C VAL A 22 -1.33 -0.60 -0.19
N ASP A 23 -0.77 0.40 0.46
CA ASP A 23 0.04 0.22 1.68
C ASP A 23 -0.87 0.24 2.90
N MET A 24 -0.83 -0.85 3.67
CA MET A 24 -1.55 -0.96 4.93
C MET A 24 -0.62 -0.80 6.11
N TYR A 25 -1.03 0.05 7.06
CA TYR A 25 -0.29 0.28 8.28
C TYR A 25 -0.94 -0.50 9.43
N ILE A 26 -0.41 -1.69 9.70
CA ILE A 26 -0.96 -2.68 10.64
C ILE A 26 -0.25 -2.56 11.99
N ILE A 27 -1.02 -2.57 13.07
CA ILE A 27 -0.52 -2.56 14.44
C ILE A 27 -0.74 -3.94 15.07
N THR A 28 0.33 -4.62 15.47
CA THR A 28 0.24 -5.96 16.08
C THR A 28 1.48 -6.33 16.90
N ASP A 29 1.26 -6.94 18.06
CA ASP A 29 2.31 -7.52 18.90
C ASP A 29 2.60 -9.00 18.58
N ARG A 30 1.97 -9.55 17.53
CA ARG A 30 2.11 -10.96 17.12
C ARG A 30 3.34 -11.22 16.22
N GLY A 31 4.23 -10.24 16.11
CA GLY A 31 5.37 -10.26 15.18
C GLY A 31 4.99 -9.83 13.76
N ILE A 32 5.84 -10.15 12.78
CA ILE A 32 5.66 -9.77 11.37
C ILE A 32 4.34 -10.37 10.85
N PRO A 33 3.39 -9.55 10.36
CA PRO A 33 2.14 -10.04 9.79
C PRO A 33 2.35 -11.04 8.65
N LYS A 34 1.40 -11.94 8.46
CA LYS A 34 1.40 -12.90 7.34
C LYS A 34 0.09 -12.80 6.59
N PHE A 35 0.19 -12.69 5.27
CA PHE A 35 -0.96 -12.57 4.38
C PHE A 35 -0.86 -13.61 3.28
N PRO A 36 -1.55 -14.76 3.42
CA PRO A 36 -1.59 -15.77 2.37
C PRO A 36 -2.22 -15.21 1.08
N ASP A 37 -1.70 -15.67 -0.07
CA ASP A 37 -2.22 -15.31 -1.38
C ASP A 37 -3.70 -15.71 -1.51
N GLY A 38 -4.50 -14.85 -2.14
CA GLY A 38 -5.93 -15.10 -2.39
C GLY A 38 -6.86 -14.73 -1.24
N GLU A 39 -6.35 -14.38 -0.05
CA GLU A 39 -7.21 -13.95 1.07
C GLU A 39 -7.82 -12.56 0.88
N PHE A 40 -7.19 -11.72 0.07
CA PHE A 40 -7.49 -10.30 -0.05
C PHE A 40 -7.90 -9.92 -1.48
N GLY A 41 -8.71 -10.75 -2.13
CA GLY A 41 -9.19 -10.50 -3.48
C GLY A 41 -8.04 -10.39 -4.50
N PRO A 42 -8.01 -9.36 -5.37
CA PRO A 42 -6.97 -9.21 -6.38
C PRO A 42 -5.67 -8.60 -5.83
N PHE A 43 -5.42 -8.65 -4.53
CA PHE A 43 -4.25 -8.06 -3.90
C PHE A 43 -3.32 -9.13 -3.32
N LYS A 44 -2.02 -8.99 -3.60
CA LYS A 44 -0.96 -9.83 -3.03
C LYS A 44 0.00 -9.00 -2.22
N CYS A 45 0.44 -9.53 -1.08
CA CYS A 45 1.45 -8.85 -0.27
C CYS A 45 2.82 -8.98 -0.96
N GLU A 46 3.38 -7.85 -1.40
CA GLU A 46 4.68 -7.80 -2.07
C GLU A 46 5.82 -7.78 -1.04
N PHE A 47 5.69 -6.95 0.00
CA PHE A 47 6.66 -6.87 1.09
C PHE A 47 6.03 -6.32 2.36
N ILE A 48 6.73 -6.50 3.48
CA ILE A 48 6.44 -5.84 4.76
C ILE A 48 7.69 -5.11 5.21
N SER A 49 7.50 -3.90 5.72
CA SER A 49 8.57 -3.08 6.29
C SER A 49 8.23 -2.60 7.70
N ASN A 50 9.26 -2.43 8.51
CA ASN A 50 9.18 -1.85 9.85
C ASN A 50 10.09 -0.63 9.90
N ARG A 51 9.55 0.54 10.27
CA ARG A 51 10.29 1.82 10.26
C ARG A 51 11.06 2.10 8.96
N GLY A 52 10.51 1.67 7.83
CA GLY A 52 11.11 1.86 6.50
C GLY A 52 12.08 0.78 6.04
N THR A 53 12.49 -0.14 6.92
CA THR A 53 13.38 -1.28 6.59
C THR A 53 12.54 -2.47 6.19
N LYS A 54 12.83 -3.11 5.06
CA LYS A 54 12.15 -4.35 4.65
C LYS A 54 12.43 -5.49 5.66
N VAL A 55 11.38 -6.09 6.18
CA VAL A 55 11.43 -7.23 7.13
C VAL A 55 10.82 -8.51 6.58
N TRP A 56 10.14 -8.43 5.44
CA TRP A 56 9.69 -9.60 4.69
C TRP A 56 9.49 -9.23 3.21
N PRO A 57 9.76 -10.13 2.26
CA PRO A 57 10.37 -11.46 2.44
C PRO A 57 11.88 -11.39 2.69
N GLY A 58 12.45 -12.46 3.25
CA GLY A 58 13.88 -12.63 3.44
C GLY A 58 14.32 -12.64 4.91
N PHE A 59 15.62 -12.50 5.10
CA PHE A 59 16.25 -12.49 6.42
C PHE A 59 16.04 -11.14 7.12
N VAL A 60 15.72 -11.21 8.40
CA VAL A 60 15.67 -10.05 9.31
C VAL A 60 16.78 -10.24 10.32
N SER A 61 17.66 -9.24 10.45
CA SER A 61 18.69 -9.28 11.48
C SER A 61 18.03 -9.41 12.86
N PRO A 62 18.49 -10.33 13.73
CA PRO A 62 18.03 -10.42 15.12
C PRO A 62 18.21 -9.11 15.89
N ASP A 63 19.19 -8.29 15.51
CA ASP A 63 19.51 -7.02 16.15
C ASP A 63 18.64 -5.84 15.65
N LEU A 64 17.77 -6.08 14.66
CA LEU A 64 16.89 -5.03 14.15
C LEU A 64 15.83 -4.67 15.19
N LEU A 65 15.90 -3.44 15.70
CA LEU A 65 14.86 -2.90 16.57
C LEU A 65 13.55 -2.71 15.78
N MET A 66 12.57 -3.55 16.07
CA MET A 66 11.24 -3.50 15.50
C MET A 66 10.24 -2.86 16.47
N VAL A 67 9.30 -2.08 15.92
CA VAL A 67 8.10 -1.65 16.64
C VAL A 67 6.90 -2.50 16.21
N ASN A 68 5.79 -2.44 16.94
CA ASN A 68 4.58 -3.19 16.61
C ASN A 68 3.77 -2.59 15.45
N TRP A 69 4.36 -1.69 14.66
CA TRP A 69 3.70 -0.97 13.57
C TRP A 69 4.39 -1.24 12.24
N TYR A 70 3.69 -1.96 11.36
CA TYR A 70 4.21 -2.46 10.09
C TYR A 70 3.51 -1.81 8.91
N ARG A 71 4.29 -1.47 7.87
CA ARG A 71 3.76 -1.13 6.55
C ARG A 71 3.80 -2.38 5.68
N CYS A 72 2.64 -2.85 5.28
CA CYS A 72 2.43 -4.04 4.46
C CYS A 72 1.98 -3.58 3.07
N ARG A 73 2.82 -3.80 2.06
CA ARG A 73 2.51 -3.40 0.69
C ARG A 73 1.72 -4.48 -0.01
N PHE A 74 0.56 -4.12 -0.52
CA PHE A 74 -0.28 -4.97 -1.35
C PHE A 74 -0.33 -4.42 -2.77
N VAL A 75 0.01 -5.25 -3.75
CA VAL A 75 -0.02 -4.91 -5.18
C VAL A 75 -1.18 -5.65 -5.84
N ALA A 76 -1.89 -4.95 -6.72
CA ALA A 76 -3.00 -5.51 -7.48
C ALA A 76 -2.49 -6.47 -8.56
N THR A 77 -3.14 -7.63 -8.70
CA THR A 77 -2.80 -8.65 -9.71
C THR A 77 -3.55 -8.46 -11.03
N ARG A 78 -4.48 -7.50 -11.06
CA ARG A 78 -5.25 -7.07 -12.24
C ARG A 78 -5.59 -5.59 -12.09
N ASP A 79 -6.19 -5.01 -13.11
CA ASP A 79 -6.78 -3.68 -12.99
C ASP A 79 -7.88 -3.69 -11.90
N VAL A 80 -7.80 -2.71 -11.00
CA VAL A 80 -8.68 -2.55 -9.83
C VAL A 80 -9.20 -1.13 -9.74
N GLN A 81 -10.32 -0.97 -9.05
CA GLN A 81 -10.94 0.31 -8.75
C GLN A 81 -11.07 0.49 -7.23
N ASP A 82 -11.63 1.62 -6.82
CA ASP A 82 -11.83 1.94 -5.40
C ASP A 82 -12.71 0.90 -4.68
N ALA A 83 -13.64 0.26 -5.38
CA ALA A 83 -14.49 -0.79 -4.84
C ALA A 83 -13.68 -1.99 -4.32
N GLU A 84 -12.66 -2.43 -5.04
CA GLU A 84 -11.79 -3.51 -4.57
C GLU A 84 -10.98 -3.12 -3.32
N ILE A 85 -10.58 -1.84 -3.20
CA ILE A 85 -9.91 -1.35 -1.98
C ILE A 85 -10.87 -1.39 -0.79
N ASN A 86 -12.12 -0.98 -0.99
CA ASN A 86 -13.12 -1.04 0.08
C ASN A 86 -13.35 -2.49 0.55
N ALA A 87 -13.50 -3.44 -0.39
CA ALA A 87 -13.64 -4.85 -0.08
C ALA A 87 -12.39 -5.44 0.64
N PHE A 88 -11.20 -4.98 0.24
CA PHE A 88 -9.95 -5.32 0.90
C PHE A 88 -9.95 -4.86 2.38
N LEU A 89 -10.28 -3.58 2.64
CA LEU A 89 -10.27 -3.00 4.00
C LEU A 89 -11.30 -3.66 4.92
N ASP A 90 -12.46 -3.96 4.36
CA ASP A 90 -13.55 -4.66 5.04
C ASP A 90 -13.14 -6.09 5.41
N THR A 91 -12.50 -6.81 4.49
CA THR A 91 -11.95 -8.16 4.74
C THR A 91 -10.84 -8.13 5.81
N LEU A 92 -9.93 -7.16 5.72
CA LEU A 92 -8.86 -6.95 6.70
C LEU A 92 -9.42 -6.71 8.11
N THR A 93 -10.42 -5.84 8.22
CA THR A 93 -11.09 -5.50 9.47
C THR A 93 -11.85 -6.70 10.04
N ARG A 94 -12.60 -7.45 9.22
CA ARG A 94 -13.30 -8.68 9.66
C ARG A 94 -12.36 -9.76 10.18
N LYS A 95 -11.14 -9.84 9.65
CA LYS A 95 -10.10 -10.76 10.14
C LYS A 95 -9.49 -10.32 11.48
N GLY A 96 -9.91 -9.17 12.02
CA GLY A 96 -9.47 -8.68 13.33
C GLY A 96 -8.12 -7.97 13.31
N TRP A 97 -7.65 -7.54 12.13
CA TRP A 97 -6.45 -6.72 12.05
C TRP A 97 -6.74 -5.30 12.52
N TRP A 98 -5.92 -4.80 13.44
CA TRP A 98 -5.93 -3.40 13.82
C TRP A 98 -5.00 -2.61 12.90
N TRP A 99 -5.51 -1.54 12.30
CA TRP A 99 -4.78 -0.74 11.33
C TRP A 99 -5.02 0.76 11.55
N SER A 100 -4.01 1.57 11.24
CA SER A 100 -4.03 3.02 11.47
C SER A 100 -4.27 3.82 10.20
N ALA A 101 -3.83 3.29 9.06
CA ALA A 101 -3.90 3.98 7.79
C ALA A 101 -3.90 2.99 6.61
N ALA A 102 -4.50 3.44 5.52
CA ALA A 102 -4.43 2.84 4.20
C ALA A 102 -3.97 3.92 3.22
N GLN A 103 -2.94 3.63 2.42
CA GLN A 103 -2.44 4.54 1.41
C GLN A 103 -2.49 3.87 0.04
N LYS A 104 -3.36 4.36 -0.84
CA LYS A 104 -3.45 3.86 -2.22
C LYS A 104 -2.14 4.10 -2.96
N LEU A 105 -1.78 3.13 -3.79
CA LEU A 105 -0.60 3.17 -4.65
C LEU A 105 -1.04 3.49 -6.07
N TRP A 106 -0.42 4.48 -6.68
CA TRP A 106 -0.78 4.99 -8.00
C TRP A 106 0.42 4.96 -8.93
N ASN A 107 0.18 4.57 -10.17
CA ASN A 107 1.11 4.85 -11.27
C ASN A 107 0.63 6.08 -12.05
N TYR A 108 1.58 6.90 -12.48
CA TYR A 108 1.37 8.07 -13.33
C TYR A 108 2.14 7.85 -14.63
N ASP A 109 1.43 7.75 -15.75
CA ASP A 109 2.01 7.45 -17.07
C ASP A 109 2.90 6.17 -17.05
N GLY A 110 2.47 5.16 -16.29
CA GLY A 110 3.20 3.90 -16.12
C GLY A 110 4.31 3.93 -15.05
N GLU A 111 4.69 5.11 -14.55
CA GLU A 111 5.72 5.25 -13.51
C GLU A 111 5.12 5.17 -12.11
N ALA A 112 5.83 4.51 -11.19
CA ALA A 112 5.39 4.38 -9.81
C ALA A 112 5.40 5.75 -9.10
N GLY A 113 4.23 6.19 -8.63
CA GLY A 113 4.06 7.39 -7.81
C GLY A 113 4.36 7.17 -6.32
N PHE A 114 5.14 6.15 -5.99
CA PHE A 114 5.43 5.72 -4.63
C PHE A 114 6.85 5.17 -4.53
N SER A 115 7.46 5.30 -3.35
CA SER A 115 8.82 4.78 -3.10
C SER A 115 8.80 3.29 -2.73
N LYS A 116 9.95 2.63 -2.91
CA LYS A 116 10.21 1.31 -2.34
C LYS A 116 10.65 1.44 -0.87
N ALA A 117 10.51 0.36 -0.10
CA ALA A 117 11.18 0.28 1.20
C ALA A 117 12.70 0.15 0.99
N TYR A 118 13.48 0.60 1.97
CA TYR A 118 14.94 0.47 2.00
C TYR A 118 15.33 -0.91 2.54
#